data_AF-A0A931RWY8-F1
#
_entry.id   AF-A0A931RWY8-F1
#
_cell.length_a   1.000
_cell.length_b   1.000
_cell.length_c   1.000
_cell.angle_alpha   90.00
_cell.angle_beta   90.00
_cell.angle_gamma   90.00
#
_symmetry.space_group_name_H-M   'P 1'
#
loop_
_entity.id
_entity.type
_entity.pdbx_description
1 polymer ?
#
loop_
_entity_poly.entity_id
_entity_poly.type
_entity_poly.pdbx_seq_one_letter_code
_entity_poly.pdbx_strand_id
1 'polypeptide(L)'
;MKETAELVYFPTWTAGRKGYAERIRQLFEEYLNEKGLKQTTQRQAILDYLLQASRHLSQEDIYRALKSRGIGRVTVFRALKTLEDCGLVARVSGPGAMARYEVKKERPHHDHLICVDCGAILEVRWPEVERLQDRTCRDVEFTPLWHRHEIFGRCKNCGQAPGPVTGRSHPANTRKK
;
A
#
# COMPACT_ATOMS: atom_id res chain seq x y z
N MET A 1 4.86 -34.85 -12.30
CA MET A 1 5.67 -33.80 -11.64
C MET A 1 4.67 -32.76 -11.15
N LYS A 2 4.71 -32.36 -9.86
CA LYS A 2 3.75 -31.38 -9.33
C LYS A 2 4.34 -29.99 -9.50
N GLU A 3 3.71 -29.14 -10.30
CA GLU A 3 4.03 -27.71 -10.33
C GLU A 3 3.78 -27.14 -8.93
N THR A 4 4.84 -26.70 -8.27
CA THR A 4 4.74 -25.94 -7.02
C THR A 4 4.25 -24.54 -7.39
N ALA A 5 2.99 -24.24 -7.07
CA ALA A 5 2.46 -22.89 -7.18
C ALA A 5 3.32 -21.94 -6.33
N GLU A 6 4.13 -21.11 -6.98
CA GLU A 6 5.02 -20.19 -6.27
C GLU A 6 4.20 -19.18 -5.46
N LEU A 7 4.47 -19.16 -4.15
CA LEU A 7 4.15 -18.03 -3.30
C LEU A 7 4.92 -16.81 -3.83
N VAL A 8 4.27 -15.95 -4.61
CA VAL A 8 4.93 -14.75 -5.15
C VAL A 8 5.14 -13.76 -4.00
N TYR A 9 6.35 -13.74 -3.47
CA TYR A 9 6.67 -12.99 -2.25
C TYR A 9 6.86 -11.48 -2.52
N PHE A 10 6.10 -10.69 -1.74
CA PHE A 10 5.88 -9.24 -1.61
C PHE A 10 6.86 -8.19 -1.00
N PRO A 11 8.19 -8.32 -0.79
CA PRO A 11 8.93 -7.41 0.12
C PRO A 11 8.96 -5.91 -0.25
N THR A 12 9.15 -5.53 -1.52
CA THR A 12 9.12 -4.11 -1.99
C THR A 12 8.58 -3.98 -3.44
N TRP A 13 7.27 -3.87 -3.65
CA TRP A 13 6.68 -4.12 -4.99
C TRP A 13 5.94 -2.97 -5.65
N THR A 14 6.75 -2.05 -6.17
CA THR A 14 6.54 -1.50 -7.52
C THR A 14 7.31 -2.26 -8.61
N ALA A 15 8.03 -3.32 -8.25
CA ALA A 15 8.94 -4.08 -9.12
C ALA A 15 8.29 -5.25 -9.89
N GLY A 16 6.97 -5.45 -9.81
CA GLY A 16 6.30 -6.64 -10.35
C GLY A 16 6.14 -6.72 -11.86
N ARG A 17 6.16 -5.57 -12.56
CA ARG A 17 6.28 -5.53 -14.02
C ARG A 17 7.50 -4.70 -14.38
N LYS A 18 8.34 -5.21 -15.27
CA LYS A 18 9.39 -4.43 -15.93
C LYS A 18 8.74 -3.20 -16.57
N GLY A 19 9.10 -2.01 -16.13
CA GLY A 19 8.51 -0.75 -16.59
C GLY A 19 7.26 -0.24 -15.85
N TYR A 20 6.79 -0.85 -14.74
CA TYR A 20 5.65 -0.30 -13.98
C TYR A 20 5.92 1.13 -13.48
N ALA A 21 7.05 1.36 -12.81
CA ALA A 21 7.42 2.70 -12.34
C ALA A 21 7.49 3.71 -13.50
N GLU A 22 7.99 3.27 -14.67
CA GLU A 22 8.08 4.11 -15.86
C GLU A 22 6.71 4.44 -16.45
N ARG A 23 5.80 3.46 -16.51
CA ARG A 23 4.40 3.65 -16.89
C ARG A 23 3.68 4.64 -15.97
N ILE A 24 3.91 4.57 -14.67
CA ILE A 24 3.32 5.51 -13.71
C ILE A 24 3.91 6.92 -13.85
N ARG A 25 5.21 7.06 -14.13
CA ARG A 25 5.83 8.36 -14.47
C ARG A 25 5.24 8.94 -15.76
N GLN A 26 5.10 8.12 -16.80
CA GLN A 26 4.52 8.52 -18.08
C GLN A 26 3.08 9.02 -17.91
N LEU A 27 2.22 8.25 -17.22
CA LEU A 27 0.84 8.67 -16.93
C LEU A 27 0.76 9.98 -16.14
N PHE A 28 1.74 10.22 -15.25
CA PHE A 28 1.80 11.49 -14.52
C PHE A 28 2.24 12.64 -15.43
N GLU A 29 3.23 12.42 -16.29
CA GLU A 29 3.71 13.42 -17.25
C GLU A 29 2.63 13.81 -18.26
N GLU A 30 1.91 12.83 -18.81
CA GLU A 30 0.73 13.02 -19.67
C GLU A 30 -0.31 13.92 -18.98
N TYR A 31 -0.71 13.58 -17.75
CA TYR A 31 -1.64 14.39 -16.95
C TYR A 31 -1.12 15.81 -16.65
N LEU A 32 0.17 15.97 -16.33
CA LEU A 32 0.77 17.27 -16.08
C LEU A 32 0.72 18.15 -17.33
N ASN A 33 1.04 17.58 -18.49
CA ASN A 33 0.97 18.26 -19.78
C ASN A 33 -0.47 18.66 -20.15
N GLU A 34 -1.44 17.75 -19.99
CA GLU A 34 -2.88 18.04 -20.20
C GLU A 34 -3.41 19.18 -19.32
N LYS A 35 -2.88 19.34 -18.10
CA LYS A 35 -3.26 20.42 -17.18
C LYS A 35 -2.41 21.69 -17.32
N GLY A 36 -1.47 21.76 -18.26
CA GLY A 36 -0.54 22.89 -18.40
C GLY A 36 0.39 23.08 -17.19
N LEU A 37 0.60 22.02 -16.40
CA LEU A 37 1.36 22.04 -15.16
C LEU A 37 2.80 21.56 -15.41
N LYS A 38 3.79 22.28 -14.86
CA LYS A 38 5.20 21.87 -15.03
C LYS A 38 5.52 20.55 -14.34
N GLN A 39 6.16 19.64 -15.07
CA GLN A 39 6.95 18.55 -14.50
C GLN A 39 8.15 19.13 -13.76
N THR A 40 8.28 18.85 -12.46
CA THR A 40 9.39 19.33 -11.63
C THR A 40 10.11 18.17 -10.97
N THR A 41 11.42 18.33 -10.72
CA THR A 41 12.24 17.35 -10.00
C THR A 41 11.68 17.04 -8.60
N GLN A 42 11.03 18.01 -7.95
CA GLN A 42 10.36 17.82 -6.67
C GLN A 42 9.13 16.90 -6.78
N ARG A 43 8.32 17.06 -7.83
CA ARG A 43 7.15 16.21 -8.10
C ARG A 43 7.57 14.77 -8.42
N GLN A 44 8.57 14.59 -9.28
CA GLN A 44 9.14 13.28 -9.59
C GLN A 44 9.72 12.61 -8.34
N ALA A 45 10.52 13.33 -7.53
CA ALA A 45 11.08 12.80 -6.29
C ALA A 45 10.03 12.33 -5.26
N ILE A 46 8.84 12.96 -5.23
CA ILE A 46 7.73 12.56 -4.37
C ILE A 46 7.04 11.31 -4.93
N LEU A 47 6.81 11.25 -6.24
CA LEU A 47 6.28 10.06 -6.90
C LEU A 47 7.20 8.85 -6.76
N ASP A 48 8.51 9.02 -7.01
CA ASP A 48 9.51 7.96 -6.83
C ASP A 48 9.54 7.43 -5.39
N TYR A 49 9.42 8.31 -4.39
CA TYR A 49 9.39 7.89 -2.98
C TYR A 49 8.12 7.13 -2.63
N LEU A 50 6.96 7.52 -3.19
CA LEU A 50 5.71 6.78 -3.06
C LEU A 50 5.77 5.42 -3.78
N LEU A 51 6.44 5.34 -4.93
CA LEU A 51 6.67 4.09 -5.64
C LEU A 51 7.63 3.16 -4.86
N GLN A 52 8.59 3.69 -4.12
CA GLN A 52 9.51 2.87 -3.30
C GLN A 52 8.93 2.46 -1.94
N ALA A 53 7.71 2.90 -1.60
CA ALA A 53 7.12 2.68 -0.29
C ALA A 53 6.54 1.27 -0.12
N SER A 54 6.99 0.55 0.92
CA SER A 54 6.43 -0.74 1.37
C SER A 54 5.29 -0.61 2.39
N ARG A 55 4.76 0.60 2.58
CA ARG A 55 3.62 0.89 3.48
C ARG A 55 2.91 2.16 3.06
N HIS A 56 1.67 2.34 3.51
CA HIS A 56 0.97 3.62 3.34
C HIS A 56 1.68 4.73 4.14
N LEU A 57 2.03 5.81 3.45
CA LEU A 57 2.83 6.92 3.98
C LEU A 57 1.94 8.10 4.33
N SER A 58 2.16 8.73 5.48
CA SER A 58 1.56 10.04 5.76
C SER A 58 2.31 11.15 5.00
N GLN A 59 1.66 12.31 4.81
CA GLN A 59 2.33 13.51 4.29
C GLN A 59 3.60 13.86 5.10
N GLU A 60 3.56 13.63 6.41
CA GLU A 60 4.68 13.89 7.33
C GLU A 60 5.83 12.88 7.15
N ASP A 61 5.54 11.61 6.85
CA ASP A 61 6.58 10.61 6.49
C ASP A 61 7.34 11.06 5.24
N ILE A 62 6.62 11.46 4.20
CA ILE A 62 7.17 11.89 2.90
C ILE A 62 8.01 13.15 3.06
N TYR A 63 7.50 14.14 3.81
CA TYR A 63 8.27 15.34 4.15
C TYR A 63 9.56 15.01 4.91
N ARG A 64 9.52 14.16 5.94
CA ARG A 64 10.71 13.82 6.73
C ARG A 64 11.78 13.13 5.90
N ALA A 65 11.40 12.28 4.96
CA ALA A 65 12.32 11.58 4.06
C ALA A 65 12.94 12.51 3.01
N LEU A 66 12.19 13.51 2.52
CA LEU A 66 12.61 14.35 1.39
C LEU A 66 13.12 15.76 1.78
N LYS A 67 13.02 16.17 3.05
CA LYS A 67 13.45 17.51 3.51
C LYS A 67 14.92 17.84 3.22
N SER A 68 15.81 16.84 3.28
CA SER A 68 17.24 17.00 2.96
C SER A 68 17.50 17.33 1.48
N ARG A 69 16.54 17.05 0.60
CA ARG A 69 16.55 17.37 -0.84
C ARG A 69 15.90 18.72 -1.13
N GLY A 70 15.68 19.57 -0.11
CA GLY A 70 15.05 20.88 -0.24
C GLY A 70 13.53 20.85 -0.44
N ILE A 71 12.87 19.71 -0.22
CA ILE A 71 11.42 19.55 -0.44
C ILE A 71 10.65 19.91 0.84
N GLY A 72 9.95 21.05 0.84
CA GLY A 72 9.16 21.54 1.98
C GLY A 72 7.77 20.90 2.11
N ARG A 73 7.18 20.97 3.31
CA ARG A 73 5.83 20.40 3.60
C ARG A 73 4.73 20.85 2.62
N VAL A 74 4.74 22.12 2.20
CA VAL A 74 3.76 22.68 1.26
C VAL A 74 3.94 22.09 -0.14
N THR A 75 5.18 21.84 -0.57
CA THR A 75 5.47 21.13 -1.83
C THR A 75 4.95 19.71 -1.79
N VAL A 76 5.18 18.98 -0.69
CA VAL A 76 4.64 17.62 -0.49
C VAL A 76 3.11 17.61 -0.59
N PHE A 77 2.43 18.51 0.12
CA PHE A 77 0.97 18.65 0.05
C PHE A 77 0.46 18.89 -1.38
N ARG A 78 1.04 19.87 -2.09
CA ARG A 78 0.63 20.22 -3.46
C ARG A 78 0.89 19.09 -4.46
N ALA A 79 2.00 18.37 -4.32
CA ALA A 79 2.33 17.23 -5.16
C ALA A 79 1.38 16.04 -4.90
N LEU A 80 1.12 15.71 -3.63
CA LEU A 80 0.14 14.69 -3.26
C LEU A 80 -1.23 14.99 -3.82
N LYS A 81 -1.73 16.22 -3.66
CA LYS A 81 -3.00 16.64 -4.26
C LYS A 81 -2.99 16.47 -5.79
N THR A 82 -1.90 16.88 -6.47
CA THR A 82 -1.79 16.70 -7.93
C THR A 82 -1.83 15.21 -8.33
N LEU A 83 -1.25 14.31 -7.52
CA LEU A 83 -1.23 12.87 -7.76
C LEU A 83 -2.57 12.18 -7.41
N GLU A 84 -3.31 12.70 -6.43
CA GLU A 84 -4.72 12.34 -6.14
C GLU A 84 -5.63 12.77 -7.29
N ASP A 85 -5.53 14.03 -7.75
CA ASP A 85 -6.31 14.59 -8.87
C ASP A 85 -6.01 13.87 -10.21
N CYS A 86 -4.82 13.27 -10.35
CA CYS A 86 -4.41 12.40 -11.45
C CYS A 86 -4.94 10.95 -11.33
N GLY A 87 -5.42 10.56 -10.15
CA GLY A 87 -5.87 9.19 -9.86
C GLY A 87 -4.74 8.16 -9.77
N LEU A 88 -3.48 8.60 -9.67
CA LEU A 88 -2.32 7.73 -9.46
C LEU A 88 -2.17 7.33 -7.99
N VAL A 89 -2.40 8.29 -7.09
CA VAL A 89 -2.32 8.10 -5.65
C VAL A 89 -3.72 8.06 -5.06
N ALA A 90 -3.96 7.11 -4.15
CA ALA A 90 -5.14 7.08 -3.31
C ALA A 90 -4.79 7.57 -1.90
N ARG A 91 -5.74 8.25 -1.28
CA ARG A 91 -5.71 8.63 0.13
C ARG A 91 -6.58 7.70 0.93
N VAL A 92 -5.98 7.06 1.92
CA VAL A 92 -6.62 6.15 2.88
C VAL A 92 -6.69 6.86 4.23
N SER A 93 -7.90 7.00 4.77
CA SER A 93 -8.14 7.55 6.11
C SER A 93 -9.35 6.88 6.76
N GLY A 94 -9.14 6.22 7.90
CA GLY A 94 -10.22 5.77 8.77
C GLY A 94 -10.73 6.89 9.69
N PRO A 95 -11.87 6.70 10.39
CA PRO A 95 -12.40 7.68 11.33
C PRO A 95 -11.35 8.07 12.39
N GLY A 96 -11.05 9.37 12.50
CA GLY A 96 -10.05 9.90 13.44
C GLY A 96 -8.58 9.59 13.10
N ALA A 97 -8.28 8.87 12.02
CA ALA A 97 -6.91 8.52 11.64
C ALA A 97 -6.27 9.58 10.73
N MET A 98 -4.96 9.82 10.92
CA MET A 98 -4.17 10.63 9.99
C MET A 98 -4.20 10.01 8.59
N ALA A 99 -4.46 10.84 7.58
CA ALA A 99 -4.46 10.45 6.18
C ALA A 99 -3.11 9.84 5.75
N ARG A 100 -3.17 8.71 5.04
CA ARG A 100 -2.03 8.05 4.42
C ARG A 100 -2.26 7.91 2.92
N TYR A 101 -1.18 7.74 2.19
CA TYR A 101 -1.11 7.77 0.75
C TYR A 101 -0.43 6.51 0.23
N GLU A 102 -0.93 6.00 -0.89
CA GLU A 102 -0.42 4.85 -1.64
C GLU A 102 -0.56 5.09 -3.16
N VAL A 103 0.31 4.51 -3.98
CA VAL A 103 0.10 4.48 -5.44
C VAL A 103 -0.89 3.37 -5.77
N LYS A 104 -2.11 3.70 -6.18
CA LYS A 104 -3.20 2.73 -6.40
C LYS A 104 -3.33 2.29 -7.86
N LYS A 105 -2.94 3.13 -8.82
CA LYS A 105 -3.19 2.89 -10.25
C LYS A 105 -2.44 1.65 -10.76
N GLU A 106 -3.14 0.81 -11.51
CA GLU A 106 -2.60 -0.42 -12.13
C GLU A 106 -1.92 -1.41 -11.16
N ARG A 107 -2.12 -1.28 -9.83
CA ARG A 107 -1.68 -2.30 -8.87
C ARG A 107 -2.39 -3.63 -9.18
N PRO A 108 -1.66 -4.75 -9.33
CA PRO A 108 -2.28 -6.07 -9.30
C PRO A 108 -3.00 -6.27 -7.97
N HIS A 109 -4.19 -6.88 -7.99
CA HIS A 109 -4.84 -7.35 -6.76
C HIS A 109 -3.86 -8.24 -5.95
N HIS A 110 -3.81 -8.02 -4.64
CA HIS A 110 -3.00 -8.71 -3.66
C HIS A 110 -3.72 -8.72 -2.30
N ASP A 111 -3.38 -9.72 -1.50
CA ASP A 111 -3.81 -9.92 -0.12
C ASP A 111 -2.72 -9.50 0.86
N HIS A 112 -3.05 -9.42 2.14
CA HIS A 112 -2.14 -8.98 3.19
C HIS A 112 -1.88 -10.05 4.25
N LEU A 113 -0.60 -10.30 4.54
CA LEU A 113 -0.14 -11.01 5.74
C LEU A 113 0.35 -9.97 6.76
N ILE A 114 -0.33 -9.86 7.90
CA ILE A 114 -0.12 -8.79 8.90
C ILE A 114 0.46 -9.38 10.20
N CYS A 115 1.62 -8.88 10.62
CA CYS A 115 2.24 -9.27 11.87
C CYS A 115 1.56 -8.59 13.07
N VAL A 116 1.00 -9.36 13.99
CA VAL A 116 0.31 -8.83 15.19
C VAL A 116 1.26 -8.19 16.21
N ASP A 117 2.53 -8.62 16.24
CA ASP A 117 3.51 -8.14 17.23
C ASP A 117 4.19 -6.82 16.81
N CYS A 118 4.49 -6.65 15.50
CA CYS A 118 5.25 -5.50 14.99
C CYS A 118 4.56 -4.68 13.89
N GLY A 119 3.37 -5.08 13.42
CA GLY A 119 2.63 -4.38 12.37
C GLY A 119 3.25 -4.47 10.97
N ALA A 120 4.27 -5.31 10.76
CA ALA A 120 4.81 -5.57 9.42
C ALA A 120 3.75 -6.19 8.52
N ILE A 121 3.63 -5.68 7.29
CA ILE A 121 2.70 -6.17 6.27
C ILE A 121 3.51 -6.79 5.14
N LEU A 122 3.12 -7.99 4.71
CA LEU A 122 3.64 -8.66 3.52
C LEU A 122 2.47 -8.71 2.52
N GLU A 123 2.61 -8.04 1.38
CA GLU A 123 1.70 -8.20 0.25
C GLU A 123 1.93 -9.58 -0.39
N VAL A 124 0.87 -10.26 -0.82
CA VAL A 124 0.94 -11.62 -1.41
C VAL A 124 -0.18 -11.83 -2.43
N ARG A 125 -0.04 -12.80 -3.33
CA ARG A 125 -1.12 -13.24 -4.22
C ARG A 125 -1.14 -14.75 -4.27
N TRP A 126 -2.31 -15.35 -4.09
CA TRP A 126 -2.53 -16.79 -4.24
C TRP A 126 -3.47 -17.08 -5.40
N PRO A 127 -2.97 -17.37 -6.63
CA PRO A 127 -3.81 -17.66 -7.79
C PRO A 127 -4.79 -18.83 -7.60
N GLU A 128 -4.56 -19.72 -6.63
CA GLU A 128 -5.50 -20.79 -6.28
C GLU A 128 -6.67 -20.28 -5.44
N VAL A 129 -6.43 -19.34 -4.51
CA VAL A 129 -7.48 -18.70 -3.70
C VAL A 129 -8.36 -17.82 -4.59
N GLU A 130 -7.79 -17.01 -5.47
CA GLU A 130 -8.53 -16.21 -6.45
C GLU A 130 -9.48 -17.08 -7.29
N ARG A 131 -8.95 -18.17 -7.88
CA ARG A 131 -9.75 -19.10 -8.68
C ARG A 131 -10.84 -19.82 -7.88
N LEU A 132 -10.64 -20.03 -6.58
CA LEU A 132 -11.63 -20.61 -5.68
C LEU A 132 -12.75 -19.61 -5.37
N GLN A 133 -12.42 -18.35 -5.09
CA GLN A 133 -13.39 -17.27 -4.91
C GLN A 133 -14.22 -17.07 -6.18
N ASP A 134 -13.57 -16.93 -7.34
CA ASP A 134 -14.22 -16.80 -8.66
C ASP A 134 -15.15 -17.98 -8.97
N ARG A 135 -14.77 -19.20 -8.58
CA ARG A 135 -15.59 -20.40 -8.77
C ARG A 135 -16.79 -20.38 -7.84
N THR A 136 -16.58 -20.16 -6.55
CA THR A 136 -17.64 -20.12 -5.53
C THR A 136 -18.71 -19.08 -5.89
N CYS A 137 -18.32 -17.91 -6.38
CA CYS A 137 -19.26 -16.88 -6.85
C CYS A 137 -20.10 -17.37 -8.06
N ARG A 138 -19.47 -18.02 -9.05
CA ARG A 138 -20.18 -18.55 -10.23
C ARG A 138 -21.12 -19.70 -9.88
N ASP A 139 -20.70 -20.61 -9.01
CA ASP A 139 -21.46 -21.82 -8.64
C ASP A 139 -22.77 -21.49 -7.91
N VAL A 140 -22.93 -20.26 -7.39
CA VAL A 140 -24.14 -19.77 -6.69
C VAL A 140 -24.73 -18.50 -7.31
N GLU A 141 -24.40 -18.21 -8.58
CA GLU A 141 -24.91 -17.06 -9.36
C GLU A 141 -24.66 -15.68 -8.69
N PHE A 142 -23.62 -15.56 -7.88
CA PHE A 142 -23.27 -14.35 -7.15
C PHE A 142 -22.32 -13.45 -7.96
N THR A 143 -22.66 -12.17 -8.09
CA THR A 143 -21.79 -11.16 -8.71
C THR A 143 -20.91 -10.48 -7.64
N PRO A 144 -19.59 -10.75 -7.56
CA PRO A 144 -18.73 -10.07 -6.60
C PRO A 144 -18.47 -8.61 -7.02
N LEU A 145 -18.66 -7.68 -6.09
CA LEU A 145 -18.36 -6.25 -6.30
C LEU A 145 -16.94 -5.88 -5.85
N TRP A 146 -16.49 -6.49 -4.76
CA TRP A 146 -15.14 -6.37 -4.19
C TRP A 146 -14.94 -7.50 -3.17
N HIS A 147 -13.69 -7.82 -2.86
CA HIS A 147 -13.33 -8.69 -1.74
C HIS A 147 -12.16 -8.08 -0.96
N ARG A 148 -11.86 -8.66 0.21
CA ARG A 148 -10.71 -8.32 1.04
C ARG A 148 -10.28 -9.54 1.82
N HIS A 149 -9.02 -9.95 1.66
CA HIS A 149 -8.46 -11.09 2.37
C HIS A 149 -7.16 -10.66 3.08
N GLU A 150 -7.15 -10.89 4.39
CA GLU A 150 -6.13 -10.46 5.35
C GLU A 150 -5.87 -11.63 6.30
N ILE A 151 -4.61 -12.02 6.48
CA ILE A 151 -4.19 -13.08 7.39
C ILE A 151 -3.31 -12.47 8.49
N PHE A 152 -3.70 -12.68 9.73
CA PHE A 152 -2.99 -12.16 10.91
C PHE A 152 -2.10 -13.25 11.52
N GLY A 153 -0.83 -12.93 11.77
CA GLY A 153 0.14 -13.90 12.27
C GLY A 153 1.39 -13.24 12.87
N ARG A 154 2.51 -13.97 12.89
CA ARG A 154 3.83 -13.43 13.29
C ARG A 154 4.79 -13.50 12.12
N CYS A 155 5.49 -12.41 11.82
CA CYS A 155 6.54 -12.43 10.80
C CYS A 155 7.78 -13.19 11.30
N LYS A 156 8.66 -13.61 10.38
CA LYS A 156 9.90 -14.34 10.69
C LYS A 156 10.71 -13.72 11.84
N ASN A 157 10.82 -12.39 11.87
CA ASN A 157 11.61 -11.67 12.88
C ASN A 157 10.96 -11.73 14.28
N CYS A 158 9.63 -11.80 14.38
CA CYS A 158 8.92 -11.92 15.66
C CYS A 158 8.79 -13.39 16.10
N GLY A 159 8.64 -14.32 15.14
CA GLY A 159 8.57 -15.75 15.41
C GLY A 159 9.90 -16.41 15.79
N GLN A 160 11.04 -15.74 15.58
CA GLN A 160 12.38 -16.21 15.97
C GLN A 160 12.89 -15.58 17.28
N ALA A 161 12.15 -14.63 17.88
CA ALA A 161 12.47 -14.14 19.21
C ALA A 161 12.05 -15.19 20.26
N PRO A 162 12.92 -15.56 21.23
CA PRO A 162 12.45 -16.23 22.43
C PRO A 162 11.53 -15.25 23.17
N GLY A 163 10.27 -15.63 23.36
CA GLY A 163 9.31 -14.77 24.07
C GLY A 163 9.64 -14.64 25.57
N PRO A 164 8.99 -13.72 26.30
CA PRO A 164 7.92 -12.81 25.87
C PRO A 164 8.29 -11.33 25.98
N VAL A 165 7.48 -10.44 25.39
CA VAL A 165 7.36 -9.05 25.88
C VAL A 165 5.98 -8.90 26.53
N THR A 166 5.97 -9.05 27.85
CA THR A 166 4.83 -8.66 28.68
C THR A 166 4.63 -7.15 28.61
N GLY A 167 3.39 -6.70 28.35
CA GLY A 167 2.99 -5.32 28.67
C GLY A 167 2.47 -4.49 27.50
N ARG A 168 1.15 -4.57 27.28
CA ARG A 168 0.28 -3.38 27.18
C ARG A 168 -1.13 -3.75 27.61
N SER A 169 -1.52 -3.28 28.78
CA SER A 169 -2.88 -3.37 29.31
C SER A 169 -3.87 -2.70 28.35
N HIS A 170 -4.85 -3.46 27.85
CA HIS A 170 -6.10 -2.84 27.41
C HIS A 170 -6.80 -2.24 28.63
N PRO A 171 -7.23 -0.97 28.62
CA PRO A 171 -8.15 -0.48 29.62
C PRO A 171 -9.48 -1.22 29.45
N ALA A 172 -9.95 -1.89 30.52
CA ALA A 172 -11.24 -2.55 30.51
C ALA A 172 -12.35 -1.50 30.31
N ASN A 173 -13.12 -1.64 29.23
CA ASN A 173 -14.27 -0.77 28.97
C ASN A 173 -15.45 -1.20 29.85
N THR A 174 -15.41 -0.83 31.13
CA THR A 174 -16.56 -0.95 32.03
C THR A 174 -17.64 0.04 31.60
N ARG A 175 -18.60 -0.45 30.81
CA ARG A 175 -19.86 0.28 30.60
C ARG A 175 -20.58 0.40 31.94
N LYS A 176 -20.64 1.62 32.47
CA LYS A 176 -21.63 1.96 33.52
C LYS A 176 -23.03 1.93 32.90
N LYS A 177 -23.89 1.11 33.48
CA LYS A 177 -25.32 1.39 33.70
C LYS A 177 -25.62 0.99 35.14
#